data_AF-A0A7M2A697-F1
#
_entry.id   AF-A0A7M2A697-F1
#
_cell.length_a   1.000
_cell.length_b   1.000
_cell.length_c   1.000
_cell.angle_alpha   90.00
_cell.angle_beta   90.00
_cell.angle_gamma   90.00
#
_symmetry.space_group_name_H-M   'P 1'
#
loop_
_entity.id
_entity.type
_entity.pdbx_description
1 polymer ?
#
loop_
_entity_poly.entity_id
_entity_poly.type
_entity_poly.pdbx_seq_one_letter_code
_entity_poly.pdbx_strand_id
1 'polypeptide(L)' 'MIPILGRINELSRKQRSTGLTSIEQAEQHELRQQYLKAIRGQVLTTMLGMSVVDPLGNDVTPEKLTNEKLQRREQEGK' A
#
# COMPACT_ATOMS: atom_id res chain seq x y z
N MET A 1 -10.97 -3.24 -11.49
CA MET A 1 -10.60 -1.81 -11.45
C MET A 1 -11.16 -1.21 -10.18
N ILE A 2 -10.38 -0.44 -9.40
CA ILE A 2 -10.85 0.17 -8.15
C ILE A 2 -11.72 1.40 -8.50
N PRO A 3 -13.05 1.39 -8.26
CA PRO A 3 -13.97 2.42 -8.78
C PRO A 3 -13.65 3.85 -8.31
N ILE A 4 -13.10 3.99 -7.10
CA ILE A 4 -12.78 5.28 -6.47
C ILE A 4 -11.53 5.97 -7.04
N LEU A 5 -10.72 5.26 -7.84
CA LEU A 5 -9.43 5.77 -8.32
C LEU A 5 -9.60 6.97 -9.28
N GLY A 6 -10.65 6.96 -10.11
CA GLY A 6 -10.95 8.07 -11.01
C GLY A 6 -11.16 9.38 -10.25
N ARG A 7 -11.99 9.32 -9.19
CA ARG A 7 -12.30 10.47 -8.34
C ARG A 7 -11.09 10.98 -7.56
N ILE A 8 -10.26 10.08 -7.03
CA ILE A 8 -8.99 10.46 -6.37
C ILE A 8 -8.11 11.26 -7.33
N ASN A 9 -7.97 10.80 -8.58
CA ASN A 9 -7.14 11.47 -9.57
C ASN A 9 -7.69 12.85 -9.96
N GLU A 10 -9.01 13.00 -10.07
CA GLU A 10 -9.66 14.30 -10.29
C GLU A 10 -9.34 15.28 -9.15
N LEU A 11 -9.56 14.88 -7.90
CA LEU A 11 -9.27 15.70 -6.72
C LEU A 11 -7.78 16.03 -6.62
N SER A 12 -6.89 15.09 -6.92
CA SER A 12 -5.44 15.33 -6.95
C SER A 12 -5.02 16.32 -8.04
N ARG A 13 -5.64 16.27 -9.23
CA ARG A 13 -5.39 17.27 -10.28
C ARG A 13 -5.88 18.65 -9.86
N LYS A 14 -7.08 18.73 -9.29
CA LYS A 14 -7.67 19.99 -8.77
C LYS A 14 -6.82 20.59 -7.65
N GLN A 15 -6.34 19.76 -6.73
CA GLN A 15 -5.44 20.18 -5.65
C GLN A 15 -4.17 20.87 -6.16
N ARG A 16 -3.60 20.37 -7.27
CA ARG A 16 -2.38 20.92 -7.88
C ARG A 16 -2.60 22.22 -8.64
N SER A 17 -3.80 22.43 -9.20
CA SER A 17 -4.10 23.61 -10.01
C SER A 17 -4.68 24.76 -9.18
N THR A 18 -5.88 24.56 -8.65
CA THR A 18 -6.69 25.61 -8.01
C THR A 18 -6.79 25.45 -6.50
N GLY A 19 -6.35 24.32 -5.97
CA GLY A 19 -6.56 23.93 -4.57
C GLY A 19 -7.92 23.23 -4.36
N LEU A 20 -8.09 22.67 -3.16
CA LEU A 20 -9.31 21.95 -2.75
C LEU A 20 -10.04 22.73 -1.67
N THR A 21 -11.37 22.73 -1.75
CA THR A 21 -12.22 23.18 -0.64
C THR A 21 -12.12 22.22 0.55
N SER A 22 -12.51 22.65 1.75
CA SER A 22 -12.46 21.81 2.94
C SER A 22 -13.28 20.51 2.80
N ILE A 23 -14.41 20.58 2.11
CA ILE A 23 -15.27 19.42 1.82
C ILE A 23 -14.54 18.44 0.91
N GLU A 24 -13.91 18.93 -0.15
CA GLU A 24 -13.18 18.09 -1.10
C GLU A 24 -11.90 17.50 -0.49
N GLN A 25 -11.26 18.21 0.46
CA GLN A 25 -10.13 17.64 1.22
C GLN A 25 -10.58 16.47 2.09
N ALA A 26 -11.73 16.59 2.77
CA ALA A 26 -12.30 15.50 3.55
C ALA A 26 -12.67 14.30 2.64
N GLU A 27 -13.33 14.56 1.50
CA GLU A 27 -13.65 13.54 0.49
C GLU A 27 -12.36 12.84 0.00
N GLN A 28 -11.34 13.61 -0.38
CA GLN A 28 -10.08 13.06 -0.86
C GLN A 28 -9.36 12.23 0.21
N HIS A 29 -9.44 12.65 1.48
CA HIS A 29 -8.87 11.90 2.59
C HIS A 29 -9.59 10.55 2.76
N GLU A 30 -10.92 10.55 2.78
CA GLU A 30 -11.72 9.34 2.92
C GLU A 30 -11.45 8.35 1.77
N LEU A 31 -11.46 8.84 0.53
CA LEU A 31 -11.20 8.01 -0.65
C LEU A 31 -9.79 7.41 -0.61
N ARG A 32 -8.78 8.17 -0.18
CA ARG A 32 -7.42 7.64 -0.01
C ARG A 32 -7.35 6.54 1.04
N GLN A 33 -8.06 6.69 2.16
CA GLN A 33 -8.13 5.66 3.19
C GLN A 33 -8.79 4.38 2.67
N GLN A 34 -9.89 4.50 1.91
CA GLN A 34 -10.54 3.36 1.27
C GLN A 34 -9.62 2.66 0.27
N TYR A 35 -8.90 3.44 -0.55
CA TYR A 35 -7.92 2.92 -1.51
C TYR A 35 -6.81 2.14 -0.80
N LEU A 36 -6.19 2.72 0.24
CA LEU A 36 -5.14 2.07 1.01
C LEU A 36 -5.62 0.76 1.63
N LYS A 37 -6.86 0.69 2.16
CA LYS A 37 -7.44 -0.54 2.67
C LYS A 37 -7.58 -1.61 1.58
N ALA A 38 -8.05 -1.22 0.39
CA ALA A 38 -8.24 -2.14 -0.73
C ALA A 38 -6.92 -2.73 -1.25
N ILE A 39 -5.83 -1.94 -1.27
CA ILE A 39 -4.54 -2.39 -1.82
C ILE A 39 -3.60 -3.03 -0.78
N ARG A 40 -3.82 -2.81 0.52
CA ARG A 40 -2.88 -3.23 1.58
C ARG A 40 -2.52 -4.72 1.51
N GLY A 41 -3.52 -5.58 1.28
CA GLY A 41 -3.30 -7.02 1.17
C GLY A 41 -2.42 -7.39 -0.02
N GLN A 42 -2.66 -6.78 -1.19
CA GLN A 42 -1.86 -7.02 -2.39
C GLN A 42 -0.42 -6.56 -2.23
N VAL A 43 -0.21 -5.40 -1.61
CA VAL A 43 1.14 -4.88 -1.30
C VAL A 43 1.87 -5.84 -0.34
N LEU A 44 1.19 -6.29 0.71
CA LEU A 44 1.78 -7.23 1.67
C LEU A 44 2.21 -8.52 1.00
N THR A 45 1.36 -9.12 0.17
CA THR A 45 1.69 -10.34 -0.59
C THR A 45 2.90 -10.13 -1.49
N THR A 46 3.00 -8.97 -2.15
CA THR A 46 4.16 -8.64 -3.00
C THR A 46 5.44 -8.54 -2.17
N MET A 47 5.40 -7.86 -1.02
CA MET A 47 6.55 -7.73 -0.12
C MET A 47 7.01 -9.08 0.46
N LEU A 48 6.07 -9.98 0.77
CA LEU A 48 6.41 -11.32 1.25
C LEU A 48 7.19 -12.15 0.22
N GLY A 49 7.05 -11.86 -1.08
CA GLY A 49 7.82 -12.49 -2.15
C GLY A 49 9.23 -11.93 -2.35
N MET A 50 9.61 -10.84 -1.68
CA MET A 50 10.85 -10.11 -1.93
C MET A 50 11.78 -10.13 -0.72
N SER A 51 13.09 -10.19 -0.94
CA SER A 51 14.12 -9.97 0.09
C SER A 51 14.90 -8.70 -0.23
N VAL A 52 15.33 -7.98 0.81
CA VAL A 52 16.05 -6.71 0.68
C VAL A 52 17.50 -6.95 1.06
N VAL A 53 18.43 -6.62 0.16
CA VAL A 53 19.87 -6.72 0.41
C VAL A 53 20.48 -5.32 0.45
N ASP A 54 21.44 -5.12 1.35
CA ASP A 54 22.21 -3.88 1.42
C ASP A 54 23.30 -3.83 0.32
N PRO A 55 23.98 -2.68 0.11
CA PRO A 55 25.06 -2.57 -0.87
C PRO A 55 26.29 -3.46 -0.59
N LEU A 56 26.41 -4.01 0.62
CA LEU A 56 27.49 -4.92 1.03
C LEU A 56 27.12 -6.40 0.81
N GLY A 57 25.87 -6.68 0.40
CA GLY A 57 25.35 -8.02 0.15
C GLY A 57 24.71 -8.70 1.36
N ASN A 58 24.52 -8.00 2.48
CA ASN A 58 23.83 -8.56 3.64
C ASN A 58 22.32 -8.50 3.43
N ASP A 59 21.61 -9.60 3.74
CA ASP A 59 20.14 -9.60 3.77
C ASP A 59 19.66 -8.79 4.98
N VAL A 60 19.04 -7.66 4.69
CA VAL A 60 18.47 -6.71 5.64
C VAL A 60 16.94 -6.72 5.59
N THR A 61 16.35 -7.81 5.12
CA THR A 61 14.90 -7.99 5.14
C THR A 61 14.38 -7.82 6.58
N PRO A 62 13.44 -6.89 6.82
CA PRO A 62 12.92 -6.65 8.16
C PRO A 62 12.40 -7.92 8.84
N GLU A 63 12.76 -8.12 10.11
CA GLU A 63 12.41 -9.33 10.87
C GLU A 63 10.90 -9.65 10.85
N LYS A 64 10.06 -8.61 10.92
CA LYS A 64 8.60 -8.75 10.84
C LYS A 64 8.15 -9.46 9.57
N LEU A 65 8.74 -9.11 8.43
CA LEU A 65 8.44 -9.75 7.14
C LEU A 65 8.95 -11.18 7.13
N THR A 66 10.15 -11.44 7.64
CA THR A 66 10.72 -12.79 7.74
C THR A 66 9.82 -13.72 8.57
N ASN A 67 9.34 -13.25 9.71
CA ASN A 67 8.44 -13.98 10.59
C ASN A 67 7.10 -14.28 9.90
N GLU A 68 6.49 -13.30 9.21
CA GLU A 68 5.26 -13.53 8.46
C GLU A 68 5.43 -14.53 7.31
N LYS A 69 6.58 -14.53 6.61
CA LYS A 69 6.89 -15.53 5.57
C LYS A 69 7.00 -16.94 6.14
N LEU A 70 7.58 -17.09 7.33
CA LEU A 70 7.68 -18.39 8.01
C LEU A 70 6.30 -18.89 8.43
N GLN A 71 5.50 -18.03 9.06
CA GLN A 71 4.14 -18.38 9.48
C GLN A 71 3.24 -18.82 8.32
N ARG A 72 3.32 -18.16 7.14
CA ARG A 72 2.57 -18.60 5.96
C ARG A 72 3.05 -19.96 5.43
N ARG A 73 4.36 -20.21 5.35
CA ARG A 73 4.91 -21.50 4.93
C ARG A 73 4.47 -22.65 5.84
N GLU A 74 4.41 -22.41 7.15
CA GLU A 74 3.93 -23.41 8.12
C GLU A 74 2.42 -23.67 8.02
N GLN A 75 1.63 -22.70 7.55
CA GLN A 75 0.20 -22.85 7.31
C GLN A 75 -0.11 -23.58 6.00
N GLU A 76 0.74 -23.45 4.98
CA GLU A 76 0.60 -24.14 3.69
C GLU A 76 1.07 -25.61 3.73
N GLY A 77 1.90 -25.97 4.69
CA GLY A 77 2.41 -27.35 4.88
C GLY A 77 1.54 -28.27 5.76
N LYS A 78 0.36 -27.81 6.20
CA LYS A 78 -0.63 -28.58 6.97
C LYS A 78 -1.85 -28.89 6.12
#